data_AF-A0A0N4Z434-F1
#
_entry.id   AF-A0A0N4Z434-F1
#
_cell.length_a   1.000
_cell.length_b   1.000
_cell.length_c   1.000
_cell.angle_alpha   90.00
_cell.angle_beta   90.00
_cell.angle_gamma   90.00
#
_symmetry.space_group_name_H-M   'P 1'
#
loop_
_entity.id
_entity.type
_entity.pdbx_description
1 polymer ?
#
loop_
_entity_poly.entity_id
_entity_poly.type
_entity_poly.pdbx_seq_one_letter_code
_entity_poly.pdbx_strand_id
1 'polypeptide(L)'
;LCPTGFKGDDCSELDTNDSCVFYEVPVPPVDTEHHLFGFGKCVRKLKSPLGTKINLEIKVVTPFKIECTDSPIEIKYQEDKGATGLKLCGYFFRKPISIQSENNEIILLSNNEDQNRIHIKYKYVKIKLLLASIELSNNFDNINQDDRNKRSITNEKKYKWNTPIKYFIAKALKDSHVQQAIDNIQNNTCIKFIKSKNEIKNEVGINFLSTYFCALSDLKVDQNRKTPTYIFVGNSCFYRTFVIQSFIHLTLGVKSETDRVDSNLYIYYNKTNIKPNVFIPESRDDPKKTTTYGIEFDYGSLTHYVINDARKDPNIPIITSKKYPQYYAKMLPQRVMASFNDYKLLNCHYCSYIKCERKPSPCKNYGYLDPKKYSKKICKCPNGYSGSKCESIRKTKDKCPSSKLTATSKTKEIKLSGEKSCYISIMASKSRYVSLSITISSSSEVTPC
;
A
#
# COMPACT_ATOMS: atom_id res chain seq x y z
N LEU A 1 -5.75 4.81 -12.62
CA LEU A 1 -6.06 5.04 -11.18
C LEU A 1 -4.81 4.72 -10.40
N CYS A 2 -4.37 5.63 -9.55
CA CYS A 2 -2.99 5.68 -9.04
C CYS A 2 -3.00 6.00 -7.56
N PRO A 3 -2.32 5.21 -6.69
CA PRO A 3 -2.42 5.33 -5.23
C PRO A 3 -2.31 6.77 -4.73
N THR A 4 -2.80 7.07 -3.52
CA THR A 4 -2.74 8.45 -3.00
C THR A 4 -1.35 9.03 -3.17
N GLY A 5 -1.28 10.24 -3.73
CA GLY A 5 -0.02 10.92 -4.02
C GLY A 5 0.59 10.60 -5.36
N PHE A 6 -0.10 9.87 -6.23
CA PHE A 6 0.39 9.54 -7.55
C PHE A 6 -0.64 9.84 -8.64
N LYS A 7 -0.19 10.42 -9.77
CA LYS A 7 -0.98 10.75 -10.96
C LYS A 7 -0.28 10.26 -12.25
N GLY A 8 -0.92 10.51 -13.40
CA GLY A 8 -0.46 10.06 -14.73
C GLY A 8 -0.88 8.62 -15.08
N ASP A 9 -0.79 8.26 -16.36
CA ASP A 9 -1.32 7.00 -16.93
C ASP A 9 -0.73 5.71 -16.32
N ASP A 10 0.46 5.83 -15.74
CA ASP A 10 1.26 4.74 -15.18
C ASP A 10 1.65 4.99 -13.70
N CYS A 11 1.03 6.00 -13.07
CA CYS A 11 1.21 6.33 -11.66
C CYS A 11 2.64 6.69 -11.27
N SER A 12 3.39 7.29 -12.21
CA SER A 12 4.74 7.81 -11.97
C SER A 12 4.77 9.02 -11.07
N GLU A 13 3.86 9.93 -11.38
CA GLU A 13 4.05 11.34 -11.06
C GLU A 13 3.54 11.55 -9.67
N LEU A 14 4.27 12.32 -8.87
CA LEU A 14 3.73 12.71 -7.59
C LEU A 14 2.55 13.65 -7.82
N ASP A 15 1.43 13.35 -7.18
CA ASP A 15 0.23 14.18 -7.19
C ASP A 15 0.42 15.32 -6.19
N THR A 16 1.37 16.19 -6.55
CA THR A 16 1.87 17.36 -5.80
C THR A 16 1.59 18.63 -6.61
N ASN A 17 1.29 19.72 -5.91
CA ASN A 17 1.28 21.09 -6.41
C ASN A 17 2.71 21.63 -6.49
N ASP A 18 2.93 22.66 -7.30
CA ASP A 18 4.29 23.16 -7.60
C ASP A 18 4.87 24.04 -6.49
N SER A 19 4.01 24.61 -5.64
CA SER A 19 4.37 25.37 -4.42
C SER A 19 4.97 24.52 -3.30
N CYS A 20 4.98 23.20 -3.47
CA CYS A 20 5.48 22.22 -2.53
C CYS A 20 6.98 22.00 -2.66
N VAL A 21 7.85 22.71 -1.94
CA VAL A 21 9.29 22.48 -2.18
C VAL A 21 9.73 21.18 -1.49
N PHE A 22 9.92 20.14 -2.32
CA PHE A 22 10.57 18.81 -2.16
C PHE A 22 9.77 17.56 -2.11
N TYR A 23 10.47 16.51 -2.56
CA TYR A 23 9.86 15.27 -2.94
C TYR A 23 10.62 13.97 -2.58
N GLU A 24 11.88 14.03 -2.14
CA GLU A 24 12.64 12.87 -1.62
C GLU A 24 13.68 13.32 -0.57
N VAL A 25 13.65 12.80 0.66
CA VAL A 25 14.42 13.19 1.87
C VAL A 25 15.55 12.15 2.12
N PRO A 26 16.75 12.50 2.64
CA PRO A 26 17.72 11.48 3.05
C PRO A 26 17.17 10.75 4.24
N VAL A 27 17.81 9.63 4.59
CA VAL A 27 18.20 9.51 5.98
C VAL A 27 19.65 9.00 6.08
N PRO A 28 20.53 9.64 6.89
CA PRO A 28 21.89 9.20 7.19
C PRO A 28 21.91 8.32 8.47
N PRO A 29 23.04 7.75 8.94
CA PRO A 29 23.05 6.89 10.13
C PRO A 29 23.01 7.63 11.48
N VAL A 30 23.03 8.97 11.45
CA VAL A 30 23.05 9.88 12.60
C VAL A 30 21.78 10.74 12.61
N ASP A 31 21.30 11.15 13.79
CA ASP A 31 20.06 11.93 13.89
C ASP A 31 20.20 13.30 13.21
N THR A 32 19.32 13.58 12.25
CA THR A 32 19.39 14.75 11.36
C THR A 32 18.06 15.48 11.34
N GLU A 33 18.05 16.77 11.63
CA GLU A 33 16.84 17.59 11.80
C GLU A 33 16.56 18.49 10.59
N HIS A 34 15.29 18.61 10.18
CA HIS A 34 14.84 19.34 9.00
C HIS A 34 13.45 19.94 9.20
N HIS A 35 13.23 21.16 8.71
CA HIS A 35 11.88 21.71 8.59
C HIS A 35 11.29 21.42 7.20
N LEU A 36 10.03 21.01 7.17
CA LEU A 36 9.30 20.65 5.95
C LEU A 36 8.17 21.59 5.66
N PHE A 37 7.86 21.67 4.37
CA PHE A 37 7.51 22.95 3.80
C PHE A 37 6.88 22.91 2.34
N GLY A 38 5.85 23.72 2.02
CA GLY A 38 5.29 24.17 0.72
C GLY A 38 3.73 24.13 0.58
N PHE A 39 3.08 25.06 -0.15
CA PHE A 39 1.60 25.25 -0.15
C PHE A 39 0.82 24.24 -1.02
N GLY A 40 -0.43 23.93 -0.64
CA GLY A 40 -1.29 22.96 -1.33
C GLY A 40 -0.92 21.50 -1.08
N LYS A 41 -1.37 20.60 -1.96
CA LYS A 41 -1.11 19.16 -1.84
C LYS A 41 0.34 18.84 -2.20
N CYS A 42 1.14 18.23 -1.32
CA CYS A 42 2.55 17.97 -1.63
C CYS A 42 2.92 16.49 -1.58
N VAL A 43 4.06 16.08 -2.16
CA VAL A 43 4.61 14.72 -1.92
C VAL A 43 6.10 14.62 -1.73
N ARG A 44 6.57 13.96 -0.65
CA ARG A 44 7.98 13.60 -0.37
C ARG A 44 8.27 12.12 -0.11
N LYS A 45 9.55 11.75 0.02
CA LYS A 45 9.99 10.36 0.24
C LYS A 45 11.34 10.22 0.96
N LEU A 46 11.36 9.86 2.25
CA LEU A 46 12.60 9.52 2.94
C LEU A 46 13.17 8.18 2.45
N LYS A 47 14.50 8.10 2.32
CA LYS A 47 15.17 6.88 1.89
C LYS A 47 16.54 6.69 2.54
N SER A 48 16.80 5.50 3.06
CA SER A 48 18.09 5.05 3.63
C SER A 48 18.69 3.89 2.79
N PRO A 49 19.81 3.26 3.20
CA PRO A 49 20.39 2.13 2.46
C PRO A 49 19.53 0.84 2.52
N LEU A 50 19.60 0.01 1.48
CA LEU A 50 18.98 -1.34 1.50
C LEU A 50 19.55 -2.18 2.67
N GLY A 51 18.70 -3.01 3.29
CA GLY A 51 19.06 -3.77 4.50
C GLY A 51 19.14 -2.93 5.80
N THR A 52 18.70 -1.67 5.76
CA THR A 52 18.61 -0.80 6.95
C THR A 52 17.18 -0.39 7.25
N LYS A 53 17.01 0.32 8.37
CA LYS A 53 15.74 0.85 8.85
C LYS A 53 15.86 2.33 9.19
N ILE A 54 15.27 3.21 8.38
CA ILE A 54 15.28 4.70 8.41
C ILE A 54 14.76 5.41 9.73
N ASN A 55 15.01 5.02 10.98
CA ASN A 55 14.46 5.71 12.19
C ASN A 55 14.21 7.26 12.07
N LEU A 56 12.99 7.72 11.77
CA LEU A 56 12.59 9.14 11.69
C LEU A 56 11.73 9.46 12.92
N GLU A 57 11.62 10.74 13.22
CA GLU A 57 10.80 11.35 14.23
C GLU A 57 10.17 12.60 13.62
N ILE A 58 8.88 12.86 13.88
CA ILE A 58 8.14 13.96 13.25
C ILE A 58 7.32 14.74 14.27
N LYS A 59 7.43 16.07 14.23
CA LYS A 59 6.65 17.04 15.00
C LYS A 59 5.91 17.94 14.01
N VAL A 60 4.62 18.14 14.24
CA VAL A 60 3.69 18.77 13.29
C VAL A 60 2.95 19.92 13.99
N VAL A 61 2.75 21.05 13.33
CA VAL A 61 2.04 22.21 13.88
C VAL A 61 1.07 22.75 12.84
N THR A 62 -0.18 22.26 12.86
CA THR A 62 -1.29 22.68 11.99
C THR A 62 -2.32 23.54 12.74
N PRO A 63 -3.09 24.41 12.06
CA PRO A 63 -4.34 24.94 12.59
C PRO A 63 -5.37 23.82 12.86
N PHE A 64 -6.40 24.15 13.63
CA PHE A 64 -7.42 23.18 14.05
C PHE A 64 -8.36 22.78 12.91
N LYS A 65 -8.37 21.49 12.53
CA LYS A 65 -9.44 20.83 11.78
C LYS A 65 -9.87 19.55 12.51
N ILE A 66 -11.18 19.31 12.54
CA ILE A 66 -11.83 18.24 13.32
C ILE A 66 -11.84 16.88 12.59
N GLU A 67 -11.84 16.88 11.25
CA GLU A 67 -12.01 15.67 10.45
C GLU A 67 -10.74 15.20 9.73
N CYS A 68 -10.59 13.88 9.62
CA CYS A 68 -9.41 13.21 9.05
C CYS A 68 -9.66 12.56 7.68
N THR A 69 -10.77 12.90 7.02
CA THR A 69 -11.19 12.30 5.74
C THR A 69 -10.21 12.73 4.64
N ASP A 70 -10.05 14.04 4.50
CA ASP A 70 -8.96 14.72 3.79
C ASP A 70 -7.89 15.14 4.78
N SER A 71 -7.48 14.18 5.63
CA SER A 71 -6.40 14.37 6.58
C SER A 71 -5.22 15.02 5.85
N PRO A 72 -4.67 16.13 6.38
CA PRO A 72 -3.56 16.77 5.70
C PRO A 72 -2.32 15.84 5.69
N ILE A 73 -2.37 14.68 6.39
CA ILE A 73 -1.39 13.59 6.51
C ILE A 73 -1.97 12.17 6.24
N GLU A 74 -1.11 11.16 5.96
CA GLU A 74 -1.23 9.76 5.39
C GLU A 74 0.20 9.03 5.14
N ILE A 75 1.20 8.92 6.07
CA ILE A 75 2.68 8.56 5.91
C ILE A 75 3.12 7.11 5.45
N LYS A 76 3.90 6.89 4.38
CA LYS A 76 4.08 5.53 3.75
C LYS A 76 5.43 4.76 3.88
N TYR A 77 5.71 4.02 4.95
CA TYR A 77 7.03 3.32 5.12
C TYR A 77 7.20 1.84 4.72
N GLN A 78 6.20 1.28 4.09
CA GLN A 78 6.18 -0.14 3.72
C GLN A 78 7.26 -0.64 2.81
N GLU A 79 7.53 -1.94 2.94
CA GLU A 79 8.14 -2.69 1.85
C GLU A 79 7.31 -2.49 0.57
N ASP A 80 5.99 -2.66 0.66
CA ASP A 80 5.03 -2.34 -0.38
C ASP A 80 4.53 -0.89 -0.38
N LYS A 81 4.94 -0.07 -1.36
CA LYS A 81 4.46 1.33 -1.49
C LYS A 81 3.07 1.46 -2.11
N GLY A 82 2.39 0.36 -2.44
CA GLY A 82 1.02 0.41 -2.91
C GLY A 82 0.07 1.07 -1.91
N ALA A 83 0.28 0.81 -0.63
CA ALA A 83 -0.59 1.19 0.47
C ALA A 83 -0.75 2.67 0.85
N THR A 84 -1.86 2.98 1.55
CA THR A 84 -2.06 4.14 2.45
C THR A 84 -0.88 4.32 3.35
N GLY A 85 -0.54 5.54 3.73
CA GLY A 85 0.32 5.83 4.85
C GLY A 85 -0.34 6.37 6.15
N LEU A 86 0.37 6.58 7.30
CA LEU A 86 -0.12 7.21 8.54
C LEU A 86 -0.80 8.59 8.46
N LYS A 87 -2.13 8.62 8.33
CA LYS A 87 -3.01 9.80 8.49
C LYS A 87 -2.90 10.62 9.81
N LEU A 88 -1.95 11.54 9.98
CA LEU A 88 -1.97 12.50 11.12
C LEU A 88 -3.10 13.57 10.96
N CYS A 89 -3.89 13.82 12.00
CA CYS A 89 -4.90 14.91 12.07
C CYS A 89 -5.14 15.34 13.54
N GLY A 90 -5.40 16.63 13.81
CA GLY A 90 -5.68 17.18 15.16
C GLY A 90 -4.58 18.08 15.77
N TYR A 91 -4.73 18.47 17.04
CA TYR A 91 -3.78 19.34 17.77
C TYR A 91 -2.44 18.62 18.09
N PHE A 92 -1.37 18.83 17.30
CA PHE A 92 -0.05 18.17 17.49
C PHE A 92 1.06 19.01 18.17
N PHE A 93 0.68 19.99 18.99
CA PHE A 93 1.56 21.09 19.39
C PHE A 93 2.75 20.72 20.32
N ARG A 94 2.81 19.52 20.93
CA ARG A 94 3.68 19.29 22.11
C ARG A 94 4.59 18.06 22.13
N LYS A 95 4.43 17.03 21.27
CA LYS A 95 5.31 15.84 21.29
C LYS A 95 5.70 15.36 19.89
N PRO A 96 7.00 15.11 19.61
CA PRO A 96 7.42 14.40 18.42
C PRO A 96 6.93 12.95 18.42
N ILE A 97 6.91 12.36 17.24
CA ILE A 97 6.41 11.01 16.99
C ILE A 97 7.59 10.23 16.37
N SER A 98 8.23 9.26 17.05
CA SER A 98 9.54 8.63 16.68
C SER A 98 9.47 7.12 16.36
N ILE A 99 9.99 6.67 15.20
CA ILE A 99 9.40 5.63 14.34
C ILE A 99 10.60 4.71 13.76
N GLN A 100 10.50 3.42 13.27
CA GLN A 100 11.54 2.57 12.52
C GLN A 100 11.11 1.60 11.31
N SER A 101 11.67 1.63 10.08
CA SER A 101 11.32 1.04 8.70
C SER A 101 10.36 -0.11 8.37
N GLU A 102 10.21 -0.48 7.08
CA GLU A 102 10.09 -1.90 6.68
C GLU A 102 11.08 -2.34 5.62
N ASN A 103 11.17 -1.61 4.53
CA ASN A 103 12.34 -1.60 3.66
C ASN A 103 13.28 -0.48 4.12
N ASN A 104 13.77 0.31 3.19
CA ASN A 104 14.63 1.46 3.38
C ASN A 104 13.98 2.75 2.85
N GLU A 105 12.64 2.82 2.81
CA GLU A 105 11.88 3.96 2.26
C GLU A 105 10.68 4.39 3.16
N ILE A 106 10.31 5.67 3.15
CA ILE A 106 9.04 6.24 3.65
C ILE A 106 8.54 7.23 2.61
N ILE A 107 7.27 7.18 2.15
CA ILE A 107 6.65 8.28 1.38
C ILE A 107 5.93 9.24 2.35
N LEU A 108 5.78 10.49 1.97
CA LEU A 108 5.50 11.61 2.86
C LEU A 108 4.72 12.70 2.10
N LEU A 109 3.44 12.52 1.77
CA LEU A 109 2.62 13.53 1.07
C LEU A 109 2.17 14.73 1.95
N SER A 110 1.19 15.56 1.55
CA SER A 110 0.48 16.53 2.42
C SER A 110 -0.77 17.12 1.79
N ASN A 111 -1.49 17.94 2.57
CA ASN A 111 -2.15 19.14 2.05
C ASN A 111 -1.94 20.35 2.97
N ASN A 112 -1.58 21.53 2.42
CA ASN A 112 -1.20 22.72 3.18
C ASN A 112 -2.01 23.97 2.82
N GLU A 113 -2.76 24.43 3.80
CA GLU A 113 -3.44 25.72 3.80
C GLU A 113 -2.65 26.66 4.73
N ASP A 114 -1.68 27.38 4.14
CA ASP A 114 -0.86 28.52 4.62
C ASP A 114 -0.13 28.49 5.99
N GLN A 115 -0.50 27.67 6.97
CA GLN A 115 -0.04 27.86 8.38
C GLN A 115 0.65 26.66 9.03
N ASN A 116 0.78 25.55 8.31
CA ASN A 116 1.33 24.30 8.80
C ASN A 116 2.91 24.40 8.96
N ARG A 117 3.55 23.90 10.06
CA ARG A 117 5.06 23.89 10.28
C ARG A 117 5.69 22.57 10.84
N ILE A 118 6.24 21.69 9.98
CA ILE A 118 6.75 20.35 10.35
C ILE A 118 8.22 20.45 10.60
N HIS A 119 8.62 19.76 11.66
CA HIS A 119 10.00 19.43 11.93
C HIS A 119 10.15 17.91 11.93
N ILE A 120 11.17 17.41 11.25
CA ILE A 120 11.51 15.99 11.18
C ILE A 120 12.95 15.77 11.66
N LYS A 121 13.18 14.72 12.44
CA LYS A 121 14.48 14.28 12.96
C LYS A 121 14.74 12.83 12.56
N TYR A 122 15.83 12.48 11.88
CA TYR A 122 15.97 11.13 11.32
C TYR A 122 17.39 10.56 11.27
N LYS A 123 17.50 9.24 11.48
CA LYS A 123 18.69 8.40 11.27
C LYS A 123 18.30 7.02 10.75
N TYR A 124 19.20 6.21 10.18
CA TYR A 124 18.92 4.80 9.90
C TYR A 124 19.73 3.86 10.78
N VAL A 125 19.17 2.68 11.05
CA VAL A 125 19.81 1.60 11.79
C VAL A 125 19.96 0.36 10.91
N LYS A 126 21.07 -0.36 11.02
CA LYS A 126 21.24 -1.65 10.33
C LYS A 126 20.26 -2.67 10.89
N ILE A 127 19.74 -3.57 10.05
CA ILE A 127 19.03 -4.76 10.54
C ILE A 127 20.06 -5.70 11.18
N LYS A 128 19.96 -5.94 12.49
CA LYS A 128 20.74 -7.01 13.15
C LYS A 128 20.26 -8.35 12.58
N LEU A 129 21.11 -9.04 11.83
CA LEU A 129 21.01 -10.50 11.76
C LEU A 129 21.52 -11.06 13.09
N LEU A 130 20.67 -11.81 13.78
CA LEU A 130 21.10 -12.74 14.80
C LEU A 130 21.74 -13.94 14.09
N LEU A 131 23.05 -13.84 13.84
CA LEU A 131 23.87 -15.02 13.65
C LEU A 131 24.07 -15.62 15.04
N ALA A 132 23.24 -16.60 15.39
CA ALA A 132 23.53 -17.45 16.52
C ALA A 132 24.78 -18.27 16.17
N SER A 133 25.86 -18.06 16.92
CA SER A 133 27.04 -18.92 16.91
C SER A 133 26.66 -20.26 17.50
N ILE A 134 26.32 -21.22 16.64
CA ILE A 134 26.22 -22.64 16.99
C ILE A 134 27.47 -23.30 16.43
N GLU A 135 28.22 -23.95 17.30
CA GLU A 135 29.42 -24.70 16.94
C GLU A 135 29.06 -25.86 16.03
N LEU A 136 29.92 -26.12 15.03
CA LEU A 136 29.77 -27.25 14.12
C LEU A 136 30.06 -28.56 14.85
N SER A 137 29.03 -29.19 15.41
CA SER A 137 29.02 -30.63 15.67
C SER A 137 28.14 -31.35 14.65
N ASN A 138 28.61 -32.51 14.20
CA ASN A 138 28.06 -33.18 13.03
C ASN A 138 26.67 -33.77 13.30
N ASN A 139 25.65 -33.19 12.69
CA ASN A 139 24.40 -33.89 12.37
C ASN A 139 23.80 -33.32 11.08
N PHE A 140 24.43 -33.69 9.96
CA PHE A 140 23.87 -33.48 8.62
C PHE A 140 22.79 -34.53 8.35
N ASP A 141 21.65 -34.42 9.04
CA ASP A 141 20.39 -35.01 8.61
C ASP A 141 19.22 -34.26 9.28
N ASN A 142 18.17 -33.97 8.49
CA ASN A 142 16.94 -33.26 8.87
C ASN A 142 17.02 -31.74 9.18
N ILE A 143 17.55 -30.93 8.25
CA ILE A 143 17.07 -29.54 8.08
C ILE A 143 15.96 -29.51 7.02
N ASN A 144 14.74 -29.84 7.45
CA ASN A 144 13.50 -29.60 6.71
C ASN A 144 12.61 -28.68 7.54
N GLN A 145 12.86 -27.35 7.54
CA GLN A 145 11.99 -26.40 8.24
C GLN A 145 11.91 -24.99 7.61
N ASP A 146 10.69 -24.68 7.16
CA ASP A 146 10.01 -23.38 7.11
C ASP A 146 10.59 -22.23 6.26
N ASP A 147 10.45 -22.36 4.94
CA ASP A 147 10.42 -21.19 4.05
C ASP A 147 9.11 -20.40 4.30
N ARG A 148 9.26 -19.20 4.87
CA ARG A 148 8.19 -18.41 5.50
C ARG A 148 6.98 -18.20 4.60
N ASN A 149 5.90 -18.88 4.93
CA ASN A 149 4.71 -18.93 4.10
C ASN A 149 3.85 -17.64 4.14
N LYS A 150 4.06 -16.72 3.18
CA LYS A 150 3.28 -15.47 2.98
C LYS A 150 1.92 -15.72 2.29
N ARG A 151 0.77 -15.26 2.82
CA ARG A 151 -0.58 -15.61 2.27
C ARG A 151 -1.65 -14.51 2.44
N SER A 152 -2.48 -14.21 1.41
CA SER A 152 -3.40 -13.05 1.32
C SER A 152 -4.70 -13.23 0.46
N ILE A 153 -4.77 -14.18 -0.50
CA ILE A 153 -6.00 -14.52 -1.25
C ILE A 153 -6.30 -16.02 -1.16
N THR A 154 -7.58 -16.43 -1.15
CA THR A 154 -7.92 -17.86 -1.13
C THR A 154 -7.43 -18.60 -2.37
N ASN A 155 -6.89 -19.81 -2.19
CA ASN A 155 -6.45 -20.69 -3.29
C ASN A 155 -7.49 -21.79 -3.62
N GLU A 156 -8.61 -21.86 -2.88
CA GLU A 156 -9.64 -22.87 -3.05
C GLU A 156 -10.43 -22.63 -4.35
N LYS A 157 -10.22 -23.48 -5.36
CA LYS A 157 -10.81 -23.32 -6.72
C LYS A 157 -12.32 -23.07 -6.72
N LYS A 158 -13.08 -23.69 -5.82
CA LYS A 158 -14.54 -23.52 -5.69
C LYS A 158 -14.99 -22.10 -5.32
N TYR A 159 -14.12 -21.31 -4.70
CA TYR A 159 -14.40 -19.92 -4.29
C TYR A 159 -13.84 -18.87 -5.27
N LYS A 160 -13.12 -19.31 -6.32
CA LYS A 160 -12.66 -18.43 -7.39
C LYS A 160 -13.82 -18.15 -8.35
N TRP A 161 -14.06 -16.88 -8.64
CA TRP A 161 -15.13 -16.48 -9.55
C TRP A 161 -14.85 -16.82 -11.02
N ASN A 162 -15.88 -17.28 -11.71
CA ASN A 162 -15.90 -17.32 -13.16
C ASN A 162 -16.11 -15.90 -13.72
N THR A 163 -15.32 -15.52 -14.73
CA THR A 163 -15.41 -14.21 -15.38
C THR A 163 -15.95 -14.37 -16.80
N PRO A 164 -16.82 -13.47 -17.31
CA PRO A 164 -17.32 -12.24 -16.68
C PRO A 164 -18.34 -12.47 -15.54
N ILE A 165 -18.27 -11.63 -14.50
CA ILE A 165 -19.12 -11.69 -13.32
C ILE A 165 -20.40 -10.87 -13.54
N LYS A 166 -21.57 -11.49 -13.39
CA LYS A 166 -22.86 -10.80 -13.47
C LYS A 166 -23.07 -9.91 -12.23
N TYR A 167 -23.48 -8.65 -12.44
CA TYR A 167 -23.81 -7.74 -11.34
C TYR A 167 -25.07 -6.90 -11.60
N PHE A 168 -25.78 -6.51 -10.56
CA PHE A 168 -26.93 -5.60 -10.60
C PHE A 168 -26.70 -4.42 -9.66
N ILE A 169 -27.13 -3.23 -10.05
CA ILE A 169 -27.12 -2.03 -9.20
C ILE A 169 -28.56 -1.57 -9.02
N ALA A 170 -29.06 -1.56 -7.79
CA ALA A 170 -30.39 -1.08 -7.46
C ALA A 170 -30.58 0.39 -7.89
N LYS A 171 -31.80 0.77 -8.32
CA LYS A 171 -32.12 2.12 -8.82
C LYS A 171 -31.76 3.24 -7.83
N ALA A 172 -31.88 3.00 -6.53
CA ALA A 172 -31.50 3.93 -5.47
C ALA A 172 -29.98 4.25 -5.41
N LEU A 173 -29.14 3.41 -6.02
CA LEU A 173 -27.69 3.57 -6.11
C LEU A 173 -27.22 4.18 -7.44
N LYS A 174 -28.14 4.75 -8.24
CA LYS A 174 -27.84 5.29 -9.59
C LYS A 174 -26.64 6.24 -9.60
N ASP A 175 -26.58 7.16 -8.62
CA ASP A 175 -25.58 8.21 -8.53
C ASP A 175 -24.47 7.88 -7.50
N SER A 176 -24.36 6.60 -7.11
CA SER A 176 -23.33 6.09 -6.19
C SER A 176 -22.03 5.73 -6.91
N HIS A 177 -20.94 5.60 -6.15
CA HIS A 177 -19.62 5.27 -6.70
C HIS A 177 -19.42 3.78 -7.04
N VAL A 178 -20.49 2.97 -7.05
CA VAL A 178 -20.43 1.53 -7.36
C VAL A 178 -19.86 1.28 -8.76
N GLN A 179 -20.31 2.03 -9.77
CA GLN A 179 -19.84 1.84 -11.14
C GLN A 179 -18.33 2.14 -11.25
N GLN A 180 -17.85 3.22 -10.62
CA GLN A 180 -16.43 3.59 -10.59
C GLN A 180 -15.59 2.49 -9.91
N ALA A 181 -16.05 1.89 -8.81
CA ALA A 181 -15.36 0.80 -8.13
C ALA A 181 -15.23 -0.46 -9.02
N ILE A 182 -16.26 -0.78 -9.82
CA ILE A 182 -16.23 -1.87 -10.80
C ILE A 182 -15.25 -1.54 -11.93
N ASP A 183 -15.35 -0.34 -12.49
CA ASP A 183 -14.51 0.10 -13.62
C ASP A 183 -13.03 0.16 -13.24
N ASN A 184 -12.71 0.51 -12.00
CA ASN A 184 -11.36 0.45 -11.45
C ASN A 184 -10.77 -0.98 -11.54
N ILE A 185 -11.55 -2.00 -11.19
CA ILE A 185 -11.11 -3.40 -11.26
C ILE A 185 -11.02 -3.86 -12.72
N GLN A 186 -12.02 -3.56 -13.55
CA GLN A 186 -12.01 -3.89 -14.98
C GLN A 186 -10.88 -3.24 -15.77
N ASN A 187 -10.42 -2.06 -15.33
CA ASN A 187 -9.37 -1.31 -15.98
C ASN A 187 -7.96 -1.74 -15.58
N ASN A 188 -7.80 -2.35 -14.40
CA ASN A 188 -6.51 -2.75 -13.86
C ASN A 188 -6.29 -4.26 -13.81
N THR A 189 -7.31 -5.08 -14.12
CA THR A 189 -7.23 -6.54 -14.11
C THR A 189 -7.82 -7.17 -15.39
N CYS A 190 -7.66 -8.49 -15.56
CA CYS A 190 -8.40 -9.24 -16.58
C CYS A 190 -9.86 -9.55 -16.20
N ILE A 191 -10.28 -9.24 -14.97
CA ILE A 191 -11.64 -9.51 -14.48
C ILE A 191 -12.62 -8.61 -15.24
N LYS A 192 -13.73 -9.19 -15.68
CA LYS A 192 -14.81 -8.52 -16.41
C LYS A 192 -16.11 -8.66 -15.66
N PHE A 193 -16.99 -7.68 -15.85
CA PHE A 193 -18.30 -7.63 -15.21
C PHE A 193 -19.39 -7.36 -16.27
N ILE A 194 -20.55 -8.01 -16.15
CA ILE A 194 -21.71 -7.80 -17.02
C ILE A 194 -22.87 -7.26 -16.18
N LYS A 195 -23.40 -6.10 -16.58
CA LYS A 195 -24.52 -5.45 -15.89
C LYS A 195 -25.84 -6.12 -16.24
N SER A 196 -26.54 -6.61 -15.22
CA SER A 196 -27.93 -7.06 -15.30
C SER A 196 -28.88 -5.86 -15.20
N LYS A 197 -29.99 -5.90 -15.95
CA LYS A 197 -31.07 -4.92 -15.83
C LYS A 197 -31.94 -5.15 -14.58
N ASN A 198 -32.06 -6.41 -14.18
CA ASN A 198 -32.88 -6.87 -13.06
C ASN A 198 -32.01 -7.42 -11.94
N GLU A 199 -32.54 -7.43 -10.71
CA GLU A 199 -31.91 -8.10 -9.57
C GLU A 199 -31.63 -9.58 -9.87
N ILE A 200 -30.42 -10.03 -9.53
CA ILE A 200 -29.96 -11.39 -9.78
C ILE A 200 -30.62 -12.33 -8.77
N LYS A 201 -31.19 -13.44 -9.24
CA LYS A 201 -31.88 -14.45 -8.42
C LYS A 201 -31.57 -15.85 -8.95
N ASN A 202 -31.49 -16.84 -8.05
CA ASN A 202 -31.28 -18.27 -8.38
C ASN A 202 -29.96 -18.61 -9.13
N GLU A 203 -29.00 -17.68 -9.19
CA GLU A 203 -27.72 -17.82 -9.89
C GLU A 203 -26.58 -17.09 -9.12
N VAL A 204 -25.33 -17.34 -9.51
CA VAL A 204 -24.16 -16.64 -8.97
C VAL A 204 -24.02 -15.26 -9.62
N GLY A 205 -23.85 -14.23 -8.79
CA GLY A 205 -23.67 -12.84 -9.22
C GLY A 205 -23.57 -11.90 -8.03
N ILE A 206 -23.48 -10.58 -8.28
CA ILE A 206 -23.38 -9.55 -7.23
C ILE A 206 -24.54 -8.56 -7.32
N ASN A 207 -25.38 -8.50 -6.29
CA ASN A 207 -26.43 -7.49 -6.14
C ASN A 207 -25.90 -6.35 -5.25
N PHE A 208 -25.77 -5.15 -5.80
CA PHE A 208 -25.53 -3.93 -5.03
C PHE A 208 -26.87 -3.30 -4.65
N LEU A 209 -27.19 -3.30 -3.35
CA LEU A 209 -28.46 -2.85 -2.79
C LEU A 209 -28.27 -1.66 -1.84
N SER A 210 -29.19 -0.70 -1.87
CA SER A 210 -29.17 0.46 -0.96
C SER A 210 -29.74 0.08 0.40
N THR A 211 -29.05 0.40 1.49
CA THR A 211 -29.54 0.21 2.87
C THR A 211 -29.06 1.37 3.76
N TYR A 212 -29.23 1.27 5.08
CA TYR A 212 -28.68 2.26 6.02
C TYR A 212 -27.20 2.03 6.38
N PHE A 213 -26.64 0.85 6.10
CA PHE A 213 -25.30 0.44 6.55
C PHE A 213 -24.49 -0.23 5.45
N CYS A 214 -23.18 -0.30 5.63
CA CYS A 214 -22.26 -0.85 4.62
C CYS A 214 -21.82 -2.25 5.03
N ALA A 215 -22.17 -3.26 4.24
CA ALA A 215 -21.92 -4.66 4.58
C ALA A 215 -21.82 -5.57 3.33
N LEU A 216 -21.26 -6.76 3.54
CA LEU A 216 -21.16 -7.84 2.57
C LEU A 216 -21.86 -9.08 3.14
N SER A 217 -22.72 -9.75 2.37
CA SER A 217 -23.49 -10.90 2.89
C SER A 217 -22.65 -12.15 3.10
N ASP A 218 -21.72 -12.45 2.20
CA ASP A 218 -20.89 -13.67 2.22
C ASP A 218 -19.46 -13.39 1.75
N LEU A 219 -18.49 -13.99 2.45
CA LEU A 219 -17.07 -14.02 2.05
C LEU A 219 -16.65 -15.30 1.32
N LYS A 220 -17.57 -16.25 1.10
CA LYS A 220 -17.31 -17.56 0.48
C LYS A 220 -18.38 -17.86 -0.57
N VAL A 221 -18.00 -17.69 -1.84
CA VAL A 221 -18.92 -17.85 -2.98
C VAL A 221 -18.58 -19.13 -3.73
N ASP A 222 -19.15 -20.24 -3.29
CA ASP A 222 -19.10 -21.48 -4.07
C ASP A 222 -19.78 -21.27 -5.42
N GLN A 223 -19.08 -21.53 -6.52
CA GLN A 223 -19.63 -21.32 -7.87
C GLN A 223 -20.83 -22.20 -8.21
N ASN A 224 -21.14 -23.22 -7.40
CA ASN A 224 -22.33 -24.07 -7.55
C ASN A 224 -23.55 -23.56 -6.77
N ARG A 225 -23.41 -22.48 -5.98
CA ARG A 225 -24.51 -21.94 -5.17
C ARG A 225 -25.55 -21.23 -6.04
N LYS A 226 -26.82 -21.34 -5.68
CA LYS A 226 -27.94 -20.64 -6.37
C LYS A 226 -28.26 -19.26 -5.77
N THR A 227 -27.34 -18.69 -4.99
CA THR A 227 -27.55 -17.41 -4.29
C THR A 227 -26.56 -16.34 -4.78
N PRO A 228 -27.03 -15.12 -5.11
CA PRO A 228 -26.15 -13.99 -5.39
C PRO A 228 -25.44 -13.56 -4.10
N THR A 229 -24.33 -12.84 -4.25
CA THR A 229 -23.68 -12.10 -3.15
C THR A 229 -24.30 -10.72 -3.07
N TYR A 230 -24.60 -10.23 -1.87
CA TYR A 230 -25.12 -8.89 -1.67
C TYR A 230 -24.03 -7.97 -1.11
N ILE A 231 -23.80 -6.85 -1.79
CA ILE A 231 -23.04 -5.72 -1.27
C ILE A 231 -24.05 -4.63 -0.91
N PHE A 232 -24.24 -4.43 0.38
CA PHE A 232 -25.12 -3.41 0.92
C PHE A 232 -24.36 -2.09 0.98
N VAL A 233 -24.88 -1.09 0.29
CA VAL A 233 -24.28 0.24 0.16
C VAL A 233 -25.16 1.24 0.91
N GLY A 234 -24.72 1.60 2.12
CA GLY A 234 -25.34 2.64 2.93
C GLY A 234 -24.64 3.99 2.80
N ASN A 235 -25.20 5.00 3.46
CA ASN A 235 -24.75 6.40 3.39
C ASN A 235 -23.24 6.56 3.69
N SER A 236 -22.67 5.74 4.58
CA SER A 236 -21.26 5.82 4.96
C SER A 236 -20.26 5.29 3.92
N CYS A 237 -20.74 4.63 2.84
CA CYS A 237 -19.93 4.16 1.71
C CYS A 237 -20.45 4.57 0.32
N PHE A 238 -21.66 5.12 0.18
CA PHE A 238 -22.29 5.51 -1.09
C PHE A 238 -21.37 6.33 -2.03
N TYR A 239 -20.66 7.31 -1.47
CA TYR A 239 -19.69 8.17 -2.19
C TYR A 239 -18.22 7.76 -1.97
N ARG A 240 -17.95 6.61 -1.36
CA ARG A 240 -16.59 6.15 -1.02
C ARG A 240 -16.20 4.95 -1.88
N THR A 241 -15.70 5.26 -3.07
CA THR A 241 -15.29 4.29 -4.11
C THR A 241 -14.42 3.17 -3.54
N PHE A 242 -13.44 3.49 -2.69
CA PHE A 242 -12.54 2.50 -2.08
C PHE A 242 -13.22 1.51 -1.13
N VAL A 243 -14.28 1.91 -0.41
CA VAL A 243 -15.02 1.00 0.49
C VAL A 243 -15.82 0.00 -0.34
N ILE A 244 -16.48 0.49 -1.39
CA ILE A 244 -17.21 -0.38 -2.32
C ILE A 244 -16.20 -1.31 -3.04
N GLN A 245 -15.07 -0.76 -3.48
CA GLN A 245 -14.02 -1.51 -4.14
C GLN A 245 -13.37 -2.56 -3.22
N SER A 246 -13.24 -2.31 -1.92
CA SER A 246 -12.71 -3.29 -0.97
C SER A 246 -13.70 -4.43 -0.73
N PHE A 247 -15.01 -4.14 -0.61
CA PHE A 247 -16.02 -5.20 -0.61
C PHE A 247 -15.98 -6.04 -1.89
N ILE A 248 -15.70 -5.46 -3.06
CA ILE A 248 -15.52 -6.24 -4.29
C ILE A 248 -14.23 -7.09 -4.24
N HIS A 249 -13.11 -6.60 -3.68
CA HIS A 249 -11.89 -7.42 -3.51
C HIS A 249 -12.12 -8.60 -2.55
N LEU A 250 -12.79 -8.35 -1.42
CA LEU A 250 -13.20 -9.39 -0.47
C LEU A 250 -14.16 -10.41 -1.12
N THR A 251 -15.13 -9.93 -1.90
CA THR A 251 -16.04 -10.77 -2.70
C THR A 251 -15.27 -11.65 -3.68
N LEU A 252 -14.24 -11.11 -4.34
CA LEU A 252 -13.32 -11.83 -5.24
C LEU A 252 -12.37 -12.81 -4.53
N GLY A 253 -12.52 -13.01 -3.21
CA GLY A 253 -11.79 -14.00 -2.42
C GLY A 253 -10.49 -13.50 -1.76
N VAL A 254 -10.15 -12.22 -1.95
CA VAL A 254 -9.05 -11.57 -1.22
C VAL A 254 -9.39 -11.54 0.27
N LYS A 255 -8.40 -11.71 1.13
CA LYS A 255 -8.56 -11.65 2.60
C LYS A 255 -8.18 -10.27 3.11
N SER A 256 -8.51 -9.97 4.36
CA SER A 256 -8.00 -8.75 4.97
C SER A 256 -6.48 -8.88 5.10
N GLU A 257 -5.74 -7.84 4.73
CA GLU A 257 -4.28 -7.88 4.82
C GLU A 257 -3.79 -8.11 6.27
N THR A 258 -4.60 -7.79 7.28
CA THR A 258 -4.33 -8.15 8.69
C THR A 258 -4.26 -9.64 8.96
N ASP A 259 -5.03 -10.43 8.22
CA ASP A 259 -5.31 -11.83 8.51
C ASP A 259 -4.24 -12.74 7.89
N ARG A 260 -3.37 -12.17 7.05
CA ARG A 260 -2.22 -12.84 6.45
C ARG A 260 -1.42 -13.60 7.50
N VAL A 261 -0.98 -14.81 7.14
CA VAL A 261 -0.20 -15.64 8.07
C VAL A 261 1.10 -14.96 8.51
N ASP A 262 1.73 -14.17 7.65
CA ASP A 262 2.95 -13.41 7.94
C ASP A 262 2.69 -12.07 8.67
N SER A 263 1.43 -11.65 8.89
CA SER A 263 1.07 -10.31 9.38
C SER A 263 1.75 -9.90 10.69
N ASN A 264 2.08 -10.82 11.59
CA ASN A 264 2.77 -10.50 12.84
C ASN A 264 4.26 -10.15 12.69
N LEU A 265 4.87 -10.29 11.52
CA LEU A 265 6.19 -9.70 11.26
C LEU A 265 6.07 -8.19 11.05
N TYR A 266 4.87 -7.75 10.72
CA TYR A 266 4.50 -6.43 10.26
C TYR A 266 3.67 -5.71 11.36
N ILE A 267 2.41 -6.09 11.59
CA ILE A 267 1.49 -5.49 12.58
C ILE A 267 1.60 -6.07 14.00
N TYR A 268 1.21 -5.24 14.99
CA TYR A 268 0.83 -5.63 16.35
C TYR A 268 -0.68 -5.40 16.53
N TYR A 269 -1.33 -6.32 17.26
CA TYR A 269 -2.77 -6.33 17.47
C TYR A 269 -3.10 -6.22 18.96
N ASN A 270 -3.53 -5.03 19.38
CA ASN A 270 -3.84 -4.71 20.77
C ASN A 270 -5.22 -5.25 21.19
N LYS A 271 -5.27 -6.54 21.55
CA LYS A 271 -6.52 -7.20 21.95
C LYS A 271 -7.21 -6.58 23.17
N THR A 272 -6.48 -5.90 24.06
CA THR A 272 -7.06 -5.36 25.30
C THR A 272 -8.03 -4.20 25.06
N ASN A 273 -7.83 -3.43 23.98
CA ASN A 273 -8.68 -2.30 23.61
C ASN A 273 -9.93 -2.68 22.77
N ILE A 274 -10.26 -3.97 22.65
CA ILE A 274 -11.47 -4.43 21.93
C ILE A 274 -12.67 -4.41 22.90
N LYS A 275 -13.81 -3.84 22.49
CA LYS A 275 -15.08 -3.88 23.23
C LYS A 275 -15.49 -5.34 23.51
N PRO A 276 -16.06 -5.64 24.69
CA PRO A 276 -16.64 -6.96 24.94
C PRO A 276 -17.65 -7.33 23.83
N ASN A 277 -17.71 -8.62 23.49
CA ASN A 277 -18.62 -9.18 22.48
C ASN A 277 -18.40 -8.73 21.02
N VAL A 278 -17.33 -8.00 20.70
CA VAL A 278 -16.95 -7.79 19.29
C VAL A 278 -16.14 -8.97 18.78
N PHE A 279 -16.72 -9.73 17.85
CA PHE A 279 -15.99 -10.78 17.15
C PHE A 279 -14.90 -10.17 16.26
N ILE A 280 -13.68 -10.60 16.51
CA ILE A 280 -12.51 -10.38 15.67
C ILE A 280 -11.95 -11.76 15.34
N PRO A 281 -11.54 -12.03 14.08
CA PRO A 281 -10.86 -13.27 13.73
C PRO A 281 -9.61 -13.47 14.59
N GLU A 282 -9.69 -14.39 15.55
CA GLU A 282 -8.55 -14.68 16.44
C GLU A 282 -7.46 -15.49 15.75
N SER A 283 -7.87 -16.29 14.76
CA SER A 283 -7.00 -17.05 13.87
C SER A 283 -6.67 -16.25 12.61
N ARG A 284 -5.40 -16.29 12.22
CA ARG A 284 -4.95 -15.89 10.88
C ARG A 284 -5.45 -16.88 9.84
N ASP A 285 -5.40 -16.49 8.58
CA ASP A 285 -5.79 -17.32 7.45
C ASP A 285 -5.18 -18.72 7.49
N ASP A 286 -5.94 -19.72 7.05
CA ASP A 286 -5.46 -21.09 7.04
C ASP A 286 -4.27 -21.24 6.07
N PRO A 287 -3.12 -21.76 6.54
CA PRO A 287 -1.91 -21.94 5.75
C PRO A 287 -2.09 -22.76 4.46
N LYS A 288 -3.09 -23.63 4.39
CA LYS A 288 -3.32 -24.51 3.24
C LYS A 288 -4.31 -23.89 2.24
N LYS A 289 -5.07 -22.87 2.65
CA LYS A 289 -6.22 -22.31 1.89
C LYS A 289 -5.96 -20.93 1.28
N THR A 290 -4.76 -20.36 1.42
CA THR A 290 -4.42 -19.01 0.96
C THR A 290 -3.01 -18.90 0.35
N THR A 291 -2.76 -17.90 -0.51
CA THR A 291 -1.44 -17.56 -1.10
C THR A 291 -1.27 -16.04 -1.25
N THR A 292 -0.04 -15.55 -1.38
CA THR A 292 0.29 -14.16 -1.79
C THR A 292 0.79 -14.05 -3.22
N TYR A 293 1.08 -15.17 -3.88
CA TYR A 293 1.92 -15.18 -5.08
C TYR A 293 3.30 -14.53 -4.91
N GLY A 294 3.86 -14.59 -3.69
CA GLY A 294 5.15 -13.97 -3.34
C GLY A 294 5.10 -12.45 -3.15
N ILE A 295 3.90 -11.87 -3.06
CA ILE A 295 3.68 -10.44 -2.79
C ILE A 295 3.93 -10.14 -1.30
N GLU A 296 4.59 -9.02 -1.03
CA GLU A 296 4.90 -8.54 0.33
C GLU A 296 3.69 -7.91 1.02
N PHE A 297 3.83 -7.53 2.29
CA PHE A 297 2.71 -7.09 3.12
C PHE A 297 2.35 -5.63 2.84
N ASP A 298 1.04 -5.37 2.69
CA ASP A 298 0.52 -4.09 2.24
C ASP A 298 -0.42 -3.41 3.29
N TYR A 299 0.06 -2.65 4.30
CA TYR A 299 -0.73 -1.98 5.39
C TYR A 299 -1.77 -0.94 4.94
N GLY A 300 -1.96 -0.85 3.64
CA GLY A 300 -2.92 -0.03 2.96
C GLY A 300 -3.32 -0.61 1.60
N SER A 301 -3.13 -1.92 1.40
CA SER A 301 -4.14 -2.66 0.66
C SER A 301 -5.51 -2.20 1.13
N LEU A 302 -6.42 -1.97 0.20
CA LEU A 302 -7.76 -1.52 0.56
C LEU A 302 -8.56 -2.59 1.35
N THR A 303 -8.08 -3.84 1.48
CA THR A 303 -8.77 -4.89 2.24
C THR A 303 -8.50 -4.86 3.73
N HIS A 304 -7.57 -4.01 4.18
CA HIS A 304 -7.19 -3.92 5.58
C HIS A 304 -8.38 -3.64 6.52
N TYR A 305 -8.59 -4.49 7.54
CA TYR A 305 -9.70 -4.36 8.49
C TYR A 305 -9.83 -2.96 9.09
N VAL A 306 -11.08 -2.47 9.13
CA VAL A 306 -11.48 -1.22 9.79
C VAL A 306 -12.28 -1.55 11.05
N ILE A 307 -11.61 -1.63 12.19
CA ILE A 307 -12.19 -2.00 13.48
C ILE A 307 -12.34 -0.80 14.43
N ASN A 308 -12.56 0.39 13.88
CA ASN A 308 -12.62 1.62 14.67
C ASN A 308 -13.77 1.62 15.70
N ASP A 309 -14.91 1.02 15.34
CA ASP A 309 -16.10 0.95 16.20
C ASP A 309 -16.00 -0.18 17.25
N ALA A 310 -15.02 -1.08 17.08
CA ALA A 310 -14.69 -2.14 18.02
C ALA A 310 -13.84 -1.66 19.21
N ARG A 311 -13.40 -0.39 19.23
CA ARG A 311 -12.50 0.14 20.26
C ARG A 311 -13.22 0.45 21.57
N LYS A 312 -12.66 0.03 22.72
CA LYS A 312 -13.07 0.51 24.05
C LYS A 312 -12.74 2.00 24.18
N ASP A 313 -11.46 2.34 23.99
CA ASP A 313 -10.98 3.72 23.93
C ASP A 313 -10.72 4.13 22.46
N PRO A 314 -11.41 5.15 21.91
CA PRO A 314 -11.19 5.61 20.54
C PRO A 314 -9.82 6.27 20.30
N ASN A 315 -9.06 6.60 21.34
CA ASN A 315 -7.71 7.16 21.23
C ASN A 315 -6.63 6.09 21.07
N ILE A 316 -6.91 4.85 21.47
CA ILE A 316 -5.96 3.73 21.40
C ILE A 316 -6.23 2.92 20.11
N PRO A 317 -5.26 2.79 19.19
CA PRO A 317 -5.42 1.92 18.01
C PRO A 317 -5.43 0.44 18.42
N ILE A 318 -6.31 -0.37 17.80
CA ILE A 318 -6.23 -1.84 17.93
C ILE A 318 -5.12 -2.40 17.04
N ILE A 319 -4.83 -1.78 15.90
CA ILE A 319 -3.77 -2.22 14.99
C ILE A 319 -2.71 -1.14 14.92
N THR A 320 -1.49 -1.51 15.30
CA THR A 320 -0.29 -0.71 15.08
C THR A 320 0.71 -1.55 14.31
N SER A 321 1.86 -0.96 13.99
CA SER A 321 2.95 -1.70 13.38
C SER A 321 4.13 -1.86 14.33
N LYS A 322 4.92 -2.91 14.13
CA LYS A 322 6.04 -3.25 15.01
C LYS A 322 7.29 -2.44 14.71
N LYS A 323 7.47 -2.15 13.44
CA LYS A 323 8.55 -1.37 12.85
C LYS A 323 7.86 -0.03 12.53
N TYR A 324 8.30 1.16 12.96
CA TYR A 324 7.70 2.51 12.67
C TYR A 324 6.17 2.59 12.99
N PRO A 325 5.63 2.02 14.10
CA PRO A 325 4.19 2.08 14.47
C PRO A 325 3.45 3.38 14.17
N GLN A 326 4.16 4.49 14.30
CA GLN A 326 3.73 5.84 14.35
C GLN A 326 4.06 6.64 13.05
N TYR A 327 4.41 5.90 11.96
CA TYR A 327 4.17 6.17 10.53
C TYR A 327 3.17 5.15 9.93
N TYR A 328 2.58 4.20 10.68
CA TYR A 328 1.56 3.29 10.10
C TYR A 328 0.24 3.23 10.85
N ALA A 329 0.16 3.62 12.13
CA ALA A 329 -1.08 3.59 12.92
C ALA A 329 -2.24 4.44 12.33
N LYS A 330 -2.02 5.06 11.17
CA LYS A 330 -3.01 5.74 10.38
C LYS A 330 -2.87 5.40 8.84
N MET A 331 -1.89 4.53 8.38
CA MET A 331 -1.89 3.77 7.08
C MET A 331 -3.04 2.79 7.19
N LEU A 332 -3.02 2.17 8.36
CA LEU A 332 -4.00 1.37 9.00
C LEU A 332 -5.22 2.26 9.31
N PRO A 333 -6.29 2.24 8.49
CA PRO A 333 -6.49 1.57 7.19
C PRO A 333 -6.69 2.54 5.98
N GLN A 334 -6.52 2.08 4.72
CA GLN A 334 -6.70 2.96 3.53
C GLN A 334 -8.09 3.52 3.42
N ARG A 335 -8.16 4.79 3.01
CA ARG A 335 -9.41 5.48 2.69
C ARG A 335 -9.40 6.26 1.38
N VAL A 336 -8.69 5.77 0.36
CA VAL A 336 -8.57 6.49 -0.93
C VAL A 336 -8.76 5.60 -2.15
N MET A 337 -7.92 4.56 -2.37
CA MET A 337 -8.10 3.61 -3.48
C MET A 337 -7.26 2.33 -3.32
N ALA A 338 -7.39 1.41 -4.28
CA ALA A 338 -6.58 0.19 -4.33
C ALA A 338 -5.12 0.42 -4.73
N SER A 339 -4.27 -0.39 -4.14
CA SER A 339 -2.83 -0.41 -4.29
C SER A 339 -2.36 -1.03 -5.61
N PHE A 340 -1.09 -0.85 -5.97
CA PHE A 340 -0.49 -1.59 -7.10
C PHE A 340 -0.56 -3.10 -6.88
N ASN A 341 -0.41 -3.54 -5.62
CA ASN A 341 -0.36 -4.93 -5.23
C ASN A 341 -1.74 -5.56 -4.96
N ASP A 342 -2.77 -4.78 -4.61
CA ASP A 342 -4.18 -5.21 -4.66
C ASP A 342 -4.54 -5.72 -6.06
N TYR A 343 -4.26 -4.90 -7.09
CA TYR A 343 -4.47 -5.30 -8.47
C TYR A 343 -3.50 -6.40 -8.90
N LYS A 344 -2.24 -6.41 -8.45
CA LYS A 344 -1.28 -7.48 -8.75
C LYS A 344 -1.79 -8.81 -8.22
N LEU A 345 -2.27 -8.88 -6.98
CA LEU A 345 -2.79 -10.07 -6.32
C LEU A 345 -3.99 -10.64 -7.10
N LEU A 346 -4.96 -9.78 -7.46
CA LEU A 346 -6.07 -10.17 -8.34
C LEU A 346 -5.57 -10.67 -9.71
N ASN A 347 -4.58 -10.02 -10.31
CA ASN A 347 -4.03 -10.43 -11.60
C ASN A 347 -3.29 -11.78 -11.54
N CYS A 348 -2.45 -12.01 -10.52
CA CYS A 348 -1.77 -13.27 -10.27
C CYS A 348 -2.78 -14.42 -10.03
N HIS A 349 -3.91 -14.12 -9.36
CA HIS A 349 -4.93 -15.10 -9.05
C HIS A 349 -5.85 -15.41 -10.24
N TYR A 350 -6.42 -14.39 -10.88
CA TYR A 350 -7.45 -14.55 -11.90
C TYR A 350 -6.87 -14.80 -13.30
N CYS A 351 -5.81 -14.10 -13.69
CA CYS A 351 -5.32 -14.10 -15.06
C CYS A 351 -4.35 -15.26 -15.30
N SER A 352 -4.85 -16.33 -15.91
CA SER A 352 -4.11 -17.60 -16.09
C SER A 352 -2.73 -17.47 -16.73
N TYR A 353 -2.52 -16.46 -17.58
CA TYR A 353 -1.27 -16.14 -18.27
C TYR A 353 -0.26 -15.33 -17.43
N ILE A 354 -0.67 -14.75 -16.29
CA ILE A 354 0.20 -14.00 -15.38
C ILE A 354 0.74 -14.96 -14.32
N LYS A 355 2.05 -15.27 -14.37
CA LYS A 355 2.71 -16.20 -13.43
C LYS A 355 3.64 -15.43 -12.49
N CYS A 356 3.12 -15.02 -11.34
CA CYS A 356 3.87 -14.18 -10.40
C CYS A 356 4.92 -14.94 -9.55
N GLU A 357 4.64 -16.20 -9.19
CA GLU A 357 5.54 -17.04 -8.39
C GLU A 357 6.67 -17.68 -9.22
N ARG A 358 6.50 -17.81 -10.54
CA ARG A 358 7.45 -18.51 -11.41
C ARG A 358 8.59 -17.60 -11.85
N LYS A 359 9.81 -17.95 -11.45
CA LYS A 359 11.04 -17.37 -11.99
C LYS A 359 11.57 -18.25 -13.15
N PRO A 360 12.14 -17.66 -14.22
CA PRO A 360 12.29 -16.22 -14.45
C PRO A 360 10.99 -15.56 -14.94
N SER A 361 10.55 -14.51 -14.25
CA SER A 361 9.48 -13.63 -14.76
C SER A 361 10.01 -12.84 -15.97
N PRO A 362 9.19 -12.61 -17.02
CA PRO A 362 9.55 -11.70 -18.10
C PRO A 362 9.68 -10.25 -17.62
N CYS A 363 9.03 -9.91 -16.50
CA CYS A 363 9.05 -8.59 -15.90
C CYS A 363 10.15 -8.49 -14.83
N LYS A 364 10.97 -7.44 -14.92
CA LYS A 364 11.98 -7.06 -13.93
C LYS A 364 11.36 -6.25 -12.79
N ASN A 365 12.16 -6.02 -11.75
CA ASN A 365 11.88 -5.06 -10.70
C ASN A 365 10.46 -5.17 -10.11
N TYR A 366 10.03 -6.40 -9.80
CA TYR A 366 8.73 -6.73 -9.19
C TYR A 366 7.46 -6.39 -9.99
N GLY A 367 7.60 -6.01 -11.26
CA GLY A 367 6.48 -5.89 -12.20
C GLY A 367 5.80 -7.21 -12.54
N TYR A 368 4.62 -7.12 -13.16
CA TYR A 368 3.84 -8.25 -13.66
C TYR A 368 3.35 -7.97 -15.09
N LEU A 369 2.95 -8.99 -15.84
CA LEU A 369 2.42 -8.78 -17.20
C LEU A 369 1.17 -7.91 -17.15
N ASP A 370 1.09 -6.87 -17.97
CA ASP A 370 -0.09 -6.01 -18.05
C ASP A 370 -1.28 -6.85 -18.57
N PRO A 371 -2.38 -7.00 -17.81
CA PRO A 371 -3.53 -7.83 -18.21
C PRO A 371 -4.20 -7.36 -19.50
N LYS A 372 -3.99 -6.11 -19.94
CA LYS A 372 -4.48 -5.57 -21.21
C LYS A 372 -3.46 -5.66 -22.35
N LYS A 373 -2.16 -5.91 -22.06
CA LYS A 373 -1.06 -5.90 -23.05
C LYS A 373 -0.18 -7.16 -23.03
N TYR A 374 -0.61 -8.21 -22.33
CA TYR A 374 0.15 -9.45 -22.10
C TYR A 374 0.57 -10.19 -23.38
N SER A 375 -0.22 -10.12 -24.45
CA SER A 375 0.10 -10.75 -25.75
C SER A 375 1.39 -10.19 -26.37
N LYS A 376 1.68 -8.91 -26.13
CA LYS A 376 2.92 -8.23 -26.51
C LYS A 376 4.04 -8.40 -25.47
N LYS A 377 3.83 -9.23 -24.45
CA LYS A 377 4.70 -9.43 -23.27
C LYS A 377 5.06 -8.13 -22.54
N ILE A 378 4.18 -7.13 -22.61
CA ILE A 378 4.35 -5.85 -21.93
C ILE A 378 3.98 -6.01 -20.45
N CYS A 379 4.82 -5.44 -19.60
CA CYS A 379 4.67 -5.47 -18.15
C CYS A 379 4.06 -4.17 -17.61
N LYS A 380 3.22 -4.29 -16.58
CA LYS A 380 2.80 -3.20 -15.72
C LYS A 380 3.82 -3.07 -14.60
N CYS A 381 4.44 -1.89 -14.52
CA CYS A 381 5.60 -1.65 -13.68
C CYS A 381 5.21 -1.03 -12.34
N PRO A 382 5.87 -1.42 -11.23
CA PRO A 382 5.76 -0.69 -9.99
C PRO A 382 6.47 0.65 -10.14
N ASN A 383 6.13 1.59 -9.27
CA ASN A 383 6.54 2.98 -9.43
C ASN A 383 8.09 3.14 -9.50
N GLY A 384 8.55 4.00 -10.40
CA GLY A 384 9.96 4.28 -10.72
C GLY A 384 10.51 3.50 -11.92
N TYR A 385 9.86 2.41 -12.31
CA TYR A 385 10.30 1.54 -13.42
C TYR A 385 9.43 1.70 -14.68
N SER A 386 10.04 1.43 -15.83
CA SER A 386 9.42 1.49 -17.17
C SER A 386 10.17 0.61 -18.17
N GLY A 387 9.84 0.78 -19.45
CA GLY A 387 10.24 -0.14 -20.50
C GLY A 387 9.26 -1.31 -20.55
N SER A 388 9.28 -2.03 -21.67
CA SER A 388 8.31 -3.11 -21.94
C SER A 388 8.32 -4.22 -20.89
N LYS A 389 9.41 -4.37 -20.13
CA LYS A 389 9.64 -5.41 -19.12
C LYS A 389 9.98 -4.82 -17.75
N CYS A 390 9.75 -3.53 -17.51
CA CYS A 390 10.17 -2.83 -16.29
C CYS A 390 11.69 -2.86 -16.04
N GLU A 391 12.45 -3.08 -17.11
CA GLU A 391 13.92 -3.21 -17.14
C GLU A 391 14.63 -1.85 -17.06
N SER A 392 13.94 -0.79 -17.45
CA SER A 392 14.44 0.57 -17.44
C SER A 392 13.91 1.32 -16.21
N ILE A 393 14.70 2.27 -15.72
CA ILE A 393 14.18 3.34 -14.88
C ILE A 393 13.44 4.33 -15.80
N ARG A 394 12.40 5.00 -15.30
CA ARG A 394 11.61 5.95 -16.10
C ARG A 394 12.47 7.04 -16.74
N LYS A 395 12.04 7.52 -17.91
CA LYS A 395 12.73 8.61 -18.61
C LYS A 395 12.65 9.90 -17.79
N THR A 396 13.81 10.49 -17.62
CA THR A 396 14.08 11.73 -16.92
C THR A 396 13.80 12.91 -17.87
N LYS A 397 13.12 13.96 -17.41
CA LYS A 397 12.91 15.19 -18.22
C LYS A 397 14.24 15.98 -18.35
N ASP A 398 14.31 16.89 -19.31
CA ASP A 398 15.48 17.75 -19.52
C ASP A 398 15.88 18.50 -18.24
N LYS A 399 17.18 18.82 -18.10
CA LYS A 399 17.79 19.43 -16.89
C LYS A 399 17.87 18.52 -15.65
N CYS A 400 17.63 17.21 -15.77
CA CYS A 400 17.96 16.23 -14.71
C CYS A 400 19.40 15.66 -14.88
N PRO A 401 20.10 15.31 -13.79
CA PRO A 401 21.35 14.54 -13.82
C PRO A 401 21.17 13.13 -14.39
N SER A 402 22.30 12.46 -14.70
CA SER A 402 22.32 11.12 -15.30
C SER A 402 21.36 10.14 -14.61
N SER A 403 20.49 9.52 -15.40
CA SER A 403 19.48 8.55 -14.97
C SER A 403 20.06 7.21 -14.50
N LYS A 404 21.36 6.98 -14.71
CA LYS A 404 22.12 5.84 -14.18
C LYS A 404 23.44 6.33 -13.59
N LEU A 405 23.70 5.90 -12.37
CA LEU A 405 24.88 6.24 -11.57
C LEU A 405 25.40 4.99 -10.87
N THR A 406 26.72 4.91 -10.73
CA THR A 406 27.39 3.84 -9.97
C THR A 406 27.86 4.40 -8.64
N ALA A 407 27.41 3.81 -7.54
CA ALA A 407 27.88 4.13 -6.19
C ALA A 407 29.31 3.60 -6.01
N THR A 408 30.19 4.42 -5.47
CA THR A 408 31.56 4.06 -5.10
C THR A 408 31.72 4.13 -3.57
N SER A 409 32.92 3.84 -3.05
CA SER A 409 33.25 4.07 -1.63
C SER A 409 33.32 5.54 -1.25
N LYS A 410 33.42 6.47 -2.20
CA LYS A 410 33.40 7.91 -1.97
C LYS A 410 32.00 8.48 -2.23
N THR A 411 31.53 9.34 -1.32
CA THR A 411 30.28 10.08 -1.46
C THR A 411 30.30 10.95 -2.72
N LYS A 412 29.21 10.92 -3.49
CA LYS A 412 29.01 11.81 -4.64
C LYS A 412 27.68 12.53 -4.48
N GLU A 413 27.72 13.85 -4.48
CA GLU A 413 26.54 14.70 -4.36
C GLU A 413 25.82 14.84 -5.72
N ILE A 414 24.49 14.92 -5.68
CA ILE A 414 23.63 15.12 -6.86
C ILE A 414 22.59 16.17 -6.48
N LYS A 415 22.68 17.38 -7.04
CA LYS A 415 21.75 18.48 -6.73
C LYS A 415 20.58 18.46 -7.71
N LEU A 416 19.36 18.37 -7.18
CA LEU A 416 18.11 18.42 -7.94
C LEU A 416 17.34 19.68 -7.54
N SER A 417 17.13 20.58 -8.50
CA SER A 417 16.49 21.88 -8.29
C SER A 417 15.53 22.23 -9.43
N GLY A 418 14.45 22.95 -9.10
CA GLY A 418 13.35 23.25 -10.01
C GLY A 418 12.33 22.12 -10.15
N GLU A 419 11.22 22.40 -10.82
CA GLU A 419 10.15 21.45 -11.11
C GLU A 419 10.61 20.44 -12.18
N LYS A 420 10.96 19.22 -11.76
CA LYS A 420 11.37 18.14 -12.68
C LYS A 420 11.27 16.75 -12.06
N SER A 421 10.70 15.81 -12.80
CA SER A 421 10.63 14.40 -12.44
C SER A 421 11.96 13.70 -12.78
N CYS A 422 12.87 13.61 -11.80
CA CYS A 422 14.16 12.94 -12.00
C CYS A 422 14.17 11.50 -11.46
N TYR A 423 13.99 10.51 -12.33
CA TYR A 423 14.24 9.10 -12.01
C TYR A 423 15.73 8.77 -12.20
N ILE A 424 16.40 8.39 -11.11
CA ILE A 424 17.83 8.10 -11.07
C ILE A 424 18.06 6.71 -10.48
N SER A 425 18.65 5.83 -11.30
CA SER A 425 19.16 4.52 -10.87
C SER A 425 20.52 4.70 -10.24
N ILE A 426 20.68 4.33 -8.97
CA ILE A 426 21.99 4.25 -8.33
C ILE A 426 22.26 2.77 -8.06
N MET A 427 23.36 2.25 -8.60
CA MET A 427 23.73 0.83 -8.52
C MET A 427 25.10 0.68 -7.84
N ALA A 428 25.25 -0.32 -6.98
CA ALA A 428 26.56 -0.68 -6.41
C ALA A 428 27.11 -1.94 -7.10
N SER A 429 28.42 -2.17 -6.98
CA SER A 429 29.04 -3.43 -7.41
C SER A 429 28.46 -4.62 -6.63
N LYS A 430 28.54 -5.82 -7.21
CA LYS A 430 28.04 -7.09 -6.62
C LYS A 430 28.46 -7.23 -5.14
N SER A 431 27.53 -7.67 -4.30
CA SER A 431 27.68 -7.81 -2.85
C SER A 431 27.96 -6.52 -2.05
N ARG A 432 27.75 -5.33 -2.65
CA ARG A 432 27.75 -4.04 -1.94
C ARG A 432 26.37 -3.39 -2.03
N TYR A 433 26.03 -2.59 -1.02
CA TYR A 433 24.76 -1.90 -0.92
C TYR A 433 24.94 -0.41 -1.24
N VAL A 434 23.98 0.17 -1.95
CA VAL A 434 23.94 1.62 -2.17
C VAL A 434 23.51 2.30 -0.88
N SER A 435 24.40 3.12 -0.32
CA SER A 435 24.04 4.10 0.71
C SER A 435 23.60 5.38 0.03
N LEU A 436 22.39 5.86 0.34
CA LEU A 436 21.77 7.01 -0.32
C LEU A 436 21.28 8.02 0.72
N SER A 437 21.57 9.29 0.45
CA SER A 437 21.22 10.45 1.27
C SER A 437 20.71 11.55 0.33
N ILE A 438 19.44 11.98 0.44
CA ILE A 438 18.69 12.81 -0.52
C ILE A 438 18.25 14.17 0.08
N THR A 439 19.16 15.11 0.35
CA THR A 439 18.89 16.30 1.20
C THR A 439 17.99 17.36 0.57
N ILE A 440 17.13 18.02 1.38
CA ILE A 440 16.10 18.96 0.88
C ILE A 440 15.63 20.12 1.86
N SER A 441 15.85 21.42 1.50
CA SER A 441 15.61 22.79 2.16
C SER A 441 14.47 23.86 1.69
N SER A 442 13.28 24.06 2.34
CA SER A 442 11.97 24.59 1.75
C SER A 442 11.16 25.70 2.53
N SER A 443 9.88 26.07 2.18
CA SER A 443 8.90 27.08 2.77
C SER A 443 7.73 26.80 3.84
N SER A 444 6.67 25.94 3.69
CA SER A 444 5.46 25.76 4.63
C SER A 444 4.70 24.34 4.80
N GLU A 445 5.01 23.45 5.78
CA GLU A 445 4.68 21.98 6.02
C GLU A 445 4.68 20.92 4.91
N VAL A 446 5.19 19.69 5.11
CA VAL A 446 4.66 18.53 4.38
C VAL A 446 4.57 17.35 5.31
N THR A 447 3.44 16.71 5.18
CA THR A 447 2.43 16.52 6.21
C THR A 447 2.07 15.11 5.84
N PRO A 448 3.04 14.21 6.02
CA PRO A 448 3.20 13.00 5.22
C PRO A 448 1.90 12.30 4.83
N CYS A 449 1.23 12.63 3.73
CA CYS A 449 0.20 11.82 3.09
C CYS A 449 0.79 10.59 2.36
#